data_AF-A0A1Y4MTK8-F1
#
_entry.id   AF-A0A1Y4MTK8-F1
#
_cell.length_a   1.000
_cell.length_b   1.000
_cell.length_c   1.000
_cell.angle_alpha   90.00
_cell.angle_beta   90.00
_cell.angle_gamma   90.00
#
_symmetry.space_group_name_H-M   'P 1'
#
loop_
_entity.id
_entity.type
_entity.pdbx_description
1 polymer ?
#
loop_
_entity_poly.entity_id
_entity_poly.type
_entity_poly.pdbx_seq_one_letter_code
_entity_poly.pdbx_strand_id
1 'polypeptide(L)'
;MKLNEKHHAAIVLAFYRALRDEYGETGLLAFSMAQRLYGEQRGRRMALRALRDGHKLGYTEYFAYSEWECTPEFFDVTMDARPGCVDECVTRCPWADVFRAAGEPECGERYCADIDRSIVRGFNPELRLDLDETQHSGGACRFHFRDEGVTPDLFESGDALKKGETILPFTYHCAHVWRAYCDIISDVFGDAGCTLISHVRGDLHKAYGDAFFKALDTFSEMDFNRLPVFTTD
;
A
#
# COMPACT_ATOMS: atom_id res chain seq x y z
N MET A 1 -9.28 -16.99 -7.17
CA MET A 1 -9.36 -16.77 -5.71
C MET A 1 -9.56 -15.27 -5.48
N LYS A 2 -10.44 -14.85 -4.56
CA LYS A 2 -10.55 -13.43 -4.17
C LYS A 2 -9.52 -13.15 -3.08
N LEU A 3 -8.52 -12.34 -3.38
CA LEU A 3 -7.50 -11.92 -2.42
C LEU A 3 -8.02 -10.74 -1.56
N ASN A 4 -7.38 -10.52 -0.42
CA ASN A 4 -7.72 -9.48 0.55
C ASN A 4 -6.44 -8.92 1.21
N GLU A 5 -6.59 -8.00 2.14
CA GLU A 5 -5.54 -7.32 2.90
C GLU A 5 -4.54 -8.27 3.54
N LYS A 6 -5.01 -9.39 4.08
CA LYS A 6 -4.13 -10.36 4.76
C LYS A 6 -3.21 -11.06 3.78
N HIS A 7 -3.66 -11.28 2.55
CA HIS A 7 -2.80 -11.81 1.48
C HIS A 7 -1.74 -10.79 1.07
N HIS A 8 -2.12 -9.51 0.98
CA HIS A 8 -1.16 -8.44 0.73
C HIS A 8 -0.10 -8.37 1.84
N ALA A 9 -0.51 -8.41 3.10
CA ALA A 9 0.41 -8.44 4.24
C ALA A 9 1.32 -9.69 4.22
N ALA A 10 0.79 -10.86 3.84
CA ALA A 10 1.58 -12.08 3.71
C ALA A 10 2.66 -12.00 2.62
N ILE A 11 2.38 -11.35 1.49
CA ILE A 11 3.38 -11.08 0.44
C ILE A 11 4.52 -10.23 1.00
N VAL A 12 4.19 -9.12 1.66
CA VAL A 12 5.17 -8.22 2.30
C VAL A 12 6.03 -8.99 3.30
N LEU A 13 5.40 -9.78 4.17
CA LEU A 13 6.09 -10.57 5.17
C LEU A 13 7.06 -11.60 4.56
N ALA A 14 6.64 -12.28 3.49
CA ALA A 14 7.45 -13.28 2.81
C ALA A 14 8.72 -12.66 2.20
N PHE A 15 8.59 -11.50 1.56
CA PHE A 15 9.75 -10.75 1.06
C PHE A 15 10.63 -10.21 2.19
N TYR A 16 10.04 -9.69 3.28
CA TYR A 16 10.80 -9.22 4.44
C TYR A 16 11.72 -10.32 4.97
N ARG A 17 11.18 -11.51 5.24
CA ARG A 17 11.95 -12.66 5.75
C ARG A 17 13.06 -13.05 4.79
N ALA A 18 12.74 -13.28 3.52
CA ALA A 18 13.73 -13.73 2.54
C ALA A 18 14.87 -12.71 2.37
N LEU A 19 14.56 -11.43 2.27
CA LEU A 19 15.55 -10.36 2.13
C LEU A 19 16.42 -10.21 3.38
N ARG A 20 15.81 -10.25 4.57
CA ARG A 20 16.53 -10.20 5.85
C ARG A 20 17.48 -11.38 5.98
N ASP A 21 16.98 -12.58 5.75
CA ASP A 21 17.70 -13.82 6.04
C ASP A 21 18.87 -14.03 5.06
N GLU A 22 18.71 -13.64 3.79
CA GLU A 22 19.75 -13.79 2.76
C GLU A 22 20.75 -12.62 2.74
N TYR A 23 20.27 -11.39 2.92
CA TYR A 23 21.06 -10.17 2.65
C TYR A 23 21.18 -9.20 3.83
N GLY A 24 20.63 -9.53 5.01
CA GLY A 24 20.72 -8.69 6.21
C GLY A 24 20.20 -7.27 5.97
N GLU A 25 20.92 -6.25 6.46
CA GLU A 25 20.50 -4.85 6.34
C GLU A 25 20.39 -4.39 4.87
N THR A 26 21.26 -4.86 3.97
CA THR A 26 21.14 -4.53 2.54
C THR A 26 19.82 -5.03 1.97
N GLY A 27 19.40 -6.24 2.36
CA GLY A 27 18.08 -6.76 2.04
C GLY A 27 16.95 -5.91 2.62
N LEU A 28 17.08 -5.45 3.86
CA LEU A 28 16.09 -4.58 4.51
C LEU A 28 16.03 -3.17 3.89
N LEU A 29 17.12 -2.67 3.29
CA LEU A 29 17.11 -1.44 2.50
C LEU A 29 16.37 -1.64 1.17
N ALA A 30 16.62 -2.75 0.47
CA ALA A 30 15.89 -3.11 -0.74
C ALA A 30 14.39 -3.32 -0.46
N PHE A 31 14.04 -3.96 0.67
CA PHE A 31 12.67 -4.11 1.16
C PHE A 31 11.96 -2.75 1.27
N SER A 32 12.61 -1.78 1.92
CA SER A 32 12.04 -0.43 2.06
C SER A 32 11.94 0.31 0.73
N MET A 33 12.86 0.09 -0.22
CA MET A 33 12.76 0.66 -1.57
C MET A 33 11.56 0.09 -2.34
N ALA A 34 11.32 -1.21 -2.28
CA ALA A 34 10.17 -1.86 -2.91
C ALA A 34 8.83 -1.35 -2.38
N GLN A 35 8.72 -1.22 -1.05
CA GLN A 35 7.57 -0.62 -0.41
C GLN A 35 7.35 0.83 -0.85
N ARG A 36 8.40 1.65 -0.90
CA ARG A 36 8.31 3.05 -1.37
C ARG A 36 7.80 3.11 -2.81
N LEU A 37 8.35 2.29 -3.69
CA LEU A 37 7.92 2.18 -5.09
C LEU A 37 6.43 1.83 -5.16
N TYR A 38 5.99 0.80 -4.43
CA TYR A 38 4.58 0.42 -4.36
C TYR A 38 3.68 1.58 -3.91
N GLY A 39 4.04 2.24 -2.81
CA GLY A 39 3.29 3.37 -2.27
C GLY A 39 3.20 4.53 -3.26
N GLU A 40 4.34 4.95 -3.83
CA GLU A 40 4.41 6.07 -4.77
C GLU A 40 3.63 5.80 -6.06
N GLN A 41 3.70 4.58 -6.59
CA GLN A 41 2.92 4.18 -7.77
C GLN A 41 1.42 4.24 -7.49
N ARG A 42 0.98 3.80 -6.30
CA ARG A 42 -0.43 3.93 -5.89
C ARG A 42 -0.84 5.40 -5.81
N GLY A 43 -0.09 6.22 -5.07
CA GLY A 43 -0.36 7.65 -4.94
C GLY A 43 -0.43 8.36 -6.29
N ARG A 44 0.52 8.03 -7.18
CA ARG A 44 0.56 8.56 -8.56
C ARG A 44 -0.72 8.25 -9.32
N ARG A 45 -1.22 7.02 -9.26
CA ARG A 45 -2.48 6.66 -9.95
C ARG A 45 -3.68 7.40 -9.36
N MET A 46 -3.71 7.61 -8.05
CA MET A 46 -4.73 8.44 -7.40
C MET A 46 -4.70 9.88 -7.96
N ALA A 47 -3.52 10.49 -8.06
CA ALA A 47 -3.33 11.83 -8.63
C ALA A 47 -3.70 11.89 -10.11
N LEU A 48 -3.32 10.89 -10.91
CA LEU A 48 -3.67 10.83 -12.33
C LEU A 48 -5.19 10.80 -12.54
N ARG A 49 -5.96 10.12 -11.67
CA ARG A 49 -7.44 10.15 -11.74
C ARG A 49 -7.99 11.54 -11.38
N ALA A 50 -7.49 12.17 -10.32
CA ALA A 50 -7.90 13.52 -9.95
C ALA A 50 -7.64 14.54 -11.08
N LEU A 51 -6.45 14.47 -11.70
CA LEU A 51 -6.07 15.33 -12.83
C LEU A 51 -6.92 15.07 -14.08
N ARG A 52 -7.19 13.80 -14.41
CA ARG A 52 -8.07 13.41 -15.53
C ARG A 52 -9.45 14.07 -15.39
N ASP A 53 -9.94 14.17 -14.16
CA ASP A 53 -11.28 14.68 -13.87
C ASP A 53 -11.32 16.20 -13.68
N GLY A 54 -10.15 16.87 -13.74
CA GLY A 54 -10.00 18.32 -13.70
C GLY A 54 -9.81 18.92 -12.30
N HIS A 55 -9.39 18.10 -11.32
CA HIS A 55 -9.24 18.52 -9.92
C HIS A 55 -7.79 18.86 -9.55
N LYS A 56 -7.64 19.58 -8.43
CA LYS A 56 -6.35 19.87 -7.79
C LYS A 56 -5.81 18.63 -7.08
N LEU A 57 -4.64 18.74 -6.45
CA LEU A 57 -4.00 17.64 -5.72
C LEU A 57 -3.86 17.97 -4.22
N GLY A 58 -4.99 18.28 -3.57
CA GLY A 58 -5.07 18.48 -2.12
C GLY A 58 -5.56 17.24 -1.39
N TYR A 59 -5.72 17.34 -0.06
CA TYR A 59 -6.20 16.19 0.72
C TYR A 59 -7.65 15.80 0.44
N THR A 60 -8.52 16.72 0.03
CA THR A 60 -9.88 16.38 -0.43
C THR A 60 -9.83 15.37 -1.57
N GLU A 61 -8.99 15.63 -2.58
CA GLU A 61 -8.82 14.74 -3.72
C GLU A 61 -8.05 13.47 -3.35
N TYR A 62 -7.05 13.55 -2.48
CA TYR A 62 -6.33 12.37 -1.99
C TYR A 62 -7.28 11.33 -1.39
N PHE A 63 -8.19 11.76 -0.50
CA PHE A 63 -9.16 10.86 0.11
C PHE A 63 -10.24 10.42 -0.88
N ALA A 64 -10.75 11.34 -1.71
CA ALA A 64 -11.77 11.03 -2.72
C ALA A 64 -11.30 9.99 -3.75
N TYR A 65 -10.02 10.04 -4.14
CA TYR A 65 -9.45 9.18 -5.17
C TYR A 65 -8.68 7.97 -4.63
N SER A 66 -8.84 7.61 -3.35
CA SER A 66 -8.23 6.38 -2.81
C SER A 66 -8.59 5.17 -3.67
N GLU A 67 -7.59 4.30 -3.87
CA GLU A 67 -7.76 3.06 -4.65
C GLU A 67 -8.35 1.90 -3.86
N TRP A 68 -8.51 2.02 -2.55
CA TRP A 68 -9.18 1.00 -1.74
C TRP A 68 -9.77 1.62 -0.48
N GLU A 69 -10.70 0.88 0.11
CA GLU A 69 -11.37 1.19 1.36
C GLU A 69 -10.97 0.16 2.43
N CYS A 70 -11.00 0.59 3.68
CA CYS A 70 -10.76 -0.31 4.80
C CYS A 70 -11.93 -1.30 4.93
N THR A 71 -11.68 -2.60 4.78
CA THR A 71 -12.67 -3.65 5.05
C THR A 71 -13.08 -3.61 6.54
N PRO A 72 -14.34 -3.29 6.89
CA PRO A 72 -14.75 -3.05 8.28
C PRO A 72 -14.46 -4.22 9.23
N GLU A 73 -14.46 -5.47 8.74
CA GLU A 73 -14.15 -6.64 9.54
C GLU A 73 -12.68 -6.74 9.98
N PHE A 74 -11.78 -6.02 9.29
CA PHE A 74 -10.34 -6.06 9.50
C PHE A 74 -9.77 -4.79 10.12
N PHE A 75 -10.53 -3.69 10.12
CA PHE A 75 -10.06 -2.38 10.53
C PHE A 75 -10.94 -1.74 11.59
N ASP A 76 -10.28 -1.09 12.55
CA ASP A 76 -10.90 -0.11 13.44
C ASP A 76 -10.20 1.23 13.18
N VAL A 77 -10.89 2.13 12.48
CA VAL A 77 -10.35 3.41 11.99
C VAL A 77 -11.32 4.52 12.37
N THR A 78 -10.79 5.62 12.91
CA THR A 78 -11.52 6.87 13.10
C THR A 78 -10.81 7.99 12.38
N MET A 79 -11.56 8.86 11.71
CA MET A 79 -11.03 10.03 11.02
C MET A 79 -11.84 11.27 11.41
N ASP A 80 -11.15 12.36 11.70
CA ASP A 80 -11.74 13.66 12.00
C ASP A 80 -11.08 14.73 11.13
N ALA A 81 -11.90 15.44 10.35
CA ALA A 81 -11.43 16.56 9.53
C ALA A 81 -11.69 17.87 10.27
N ARG A 82 -10.62 18.64 10.50
CA ARG A 82 -10.67 19.97 11.10
C ARG A 82 -9.89 20.97 10.25
N PRO A 83 -10.10 22.28 10.42
CA PRO A 83 -9.37 23.26 9.62
C PRO A 83 -7.85 23.03 9.69
N GLY A 84 -7.23 22.78 8.53
CA GLY A 84 -5.79 22.58 8.42
C GLY A 84 -5.28 21.15 8.64
N CYS A 85 -6.12 20.18 9.05
CA CYS A 85 -5.67 18.82 9.36
C CYS A 85 -6.77 17.76 9.31
N VAL A 86 -6.48 16.59 8.74
CA VAL A 86 -7.24 15.37 9.02
C VAL A 86 -6.45 14.54 10.03
N ASP A 87 -7.07 14.22 11.16
CA ASP A 87 -6.53 13.31 12.16
C ASP A 87 -7.12 11.92 11.94
N GLU A 88 -6.27 10.91 11.74
CA GLU A 88 -6.68 9.51 11.61
C GLU A 88 -6.04 8.67 12.71
N CYS A 89 -6.85 7.82 13.34
CA CYS A 89 -6.40 6.86 14.34
C CYS A 89 -6.83 5.45 13.93
N VAL A 90 -5.85 4.54 13.80
CA VAL A 90 -6.07 3.13 13.45
C VAL A 90 -5.66 2.24 14.62
N THR A 91 -6.63 1.58 15.25
CA THR A 91 -6.39 0.70 16.41
C THR A 91 -6.37 -0.78 16.05
N ARG A 92 -6.82 -1.14 14.83
CA ARG A 92 -6.72 -2.50 14.31
C ARG A 92 -6.44 -2.45 12.81
N CYS A 93 -5.45 -3.24 12.37
CA CYS A 93 -5.00 -3.30 10.98
C CYS A 93 -4.58 -4.74 10.61
N PRO A 94 -5.00 -5.27 9.45
CA PRO A 94 -4.68 -6.64 9.05
C PRO A 94 -3.18 -6.87 8.81
N TRP A 95 -2.40 -5.84 8.47
CA TRP A 95 -0.94 -5.96 8.41
C TRP A 95 -0.34 -6.22 9.79
N ALA A 96 -0.74 -5.42 10.79
CA ALA A 96 -0.28 -5.61 12.16
C ALA A 96 -0.69 -6.98 12.71
N ASP A 97 -1.91 -7.43 12.42
CA ASP A 97 -2.39 -8.76 12.80
C ASP A 97 -1.55 -9.88 12.17
N VAL A 98 -1.27 -9.81 10.86
CA VAL A 98 -0.48 -10.83 10.14
C VAL A 98 0.96 -10.87 10.65
N PHE A 99 1.61 -9.72 10.80
CA PHE A 99 3.00 -9.65 11.27
C PHE A 99 3.13 -10.15 12.71
N ARG A 100 2.21 -9.77 13.59
CA ARG A 100 2.19 -10.22 14.99
C ARG A 100 1.92 -11.72 15.09
N ALA A 101 0.93 -12.23 14.35
CA ALA A 101 0.62 -13.67 14.33
C ALA A 101 1.80 -14.51 13.80
N ALA A 102 2.64 -13.93 12.94
CA ALA A 102 3.84 -14.57 12.43
C ALA A 102 5.06 -14.43 13.35
N GLY A 103 4.96 -13.67 14.45
CA GLY A 103 6.08 -13.39 15.36
C GLY A 103 7.13 -12.43 14.78
N GLU A 104 6.72 -11.52 13.88
CA GLU A 104 7.61 -10.63 13.11
C GLU A 104 7.16 -9.15 13.22
N PRO A 105 7.03 -8.58 14.43
CA PRO A 105 6.62 -7.18 14.60
C PRO A 105 7.58 -6.18 13.92
N GLU A 106 8.87 -6.51 13.78
CA GLU A 106 9.89 -5.68 13.14
C GLU A 106 9.63 -5.52 11.63
N CYS A 107 8.97 -6.50 10.99
CA CYS A 107 8.47 -6.34 9.62
C CYS A 107 7.50 -5.16 9.54
N GLY A 108 6.64 -5.04 10.54
CA GLY A 108 5.67 -3.96 10.67
C GLY A 108 6.33 -2.62 10.99
N GLU A 109 7.31 -2.59 11.89
CA GLU A 109 8.09 -1.37 12.16
C GLU A 109 8.74 -0.82 10.89
N ARG A 110 9.35 -1.70 10.08
CA ARG A 110 9.99 -1.30 8.81
C ARG A 110 8.98 -0.92 7.74
N TYR A 111 7.92 -1.72 7.56
CA TYR A 111 6.90 -1.49 6.54
C TYR A 111 6.05 -0.24 6.82
N CYS A 112 5.55 -0.12 8.04
CA CYS A 112 4.65 0.97 8.42
C CYS A 112 5.39 2.31 8.62
N ALA A 113 6.72 2.32 8.70
CA ALA A 113 7.49 3.56 8.86
C ALA A 113 7.34 4.55 7.68
N ASP A 114 7.04 4.08 6.46
CA ASP A 114 7.09 4.94 5.27
C ASP A 114 6.02 4.63 4.21
N ILE A 115 5.19 3.61 4.37
CA ILE A 115 4.24 3.22 3.31
C ILE A 115 3.20 4.32 3.04
N ASP A 116 2.54 4.84 4.07
CA ASP A 116 1.53 5.89 3.92
C ASP A 116 2.14 7.21 3.44
N ARG A 117 3.34 7.55 3.93
CA ARG A 117 4.12 8.69 3.45
C ARG A 117 4.49 8.55 1.98
N SER A 118 4.80 7.35 1.52
CA SER A 118 5.09 7.08 0.11
C SER A 118 3.86 7.23 -0.77
N ILE A 119 2.69 6.84 -0.28
CA ILE A 119 1.41 7.04 -1.00
C ILE A 119 1.10 8.54 -1.11
N VAL A 120 1.23 9.30 -0.02
CA VAL A 120 1.07 10.77 -0.05
C VAL A 120 2.09 11.41 -1.00
N ARG A 121 3.36 11.03 -0.92
CA ARG A 121 4.43 11.53 -1.79
C ARG A 121 4.18 11.24 -3.27
N GLY A 122 3.68 10.05 -3.59
CA GLY A 122 3.29 9.69 -4.95
C GLY A 122 2.10 10.48 -5.48
N PHE A 123 1.17 10.86 -4.60
CA PHE A 123 0.02 11.69 -4.97
C PHE A 123 0.41 13.14 -5.19
N ASN A 124 1.10 13.74 -4.21
CA ASN A 124 1.64 15.10 -4.29
C ASN A 124 2.79 15.24 -3.29
N PRO A 125 4.04 15.44 -3.75
CA PRO A 125 5.21 15.51 -2.87
C PRO A 125 5.22 16.76 -1.96
N GLU A 126 4.39 17.76 -2.24
CA GLU A 126 4.26 18.96 -1.40
C GLU A 126 3.31 18.74 -0.20
N LEU A 127 2.53 17.67 -0.19
CA LEU A 127 1.63 17.36 0.94
C LEU A 127 2.40 16.76 2.12
N ARG A 128 2.00 17.15 3.33
CA ARG A 128 2.65 16.71 4.56
C ARG A 128 1.80 15.73 5.36
N LEU A 129 2.34 14.53 5.53
CA LEU A 129 1.82 13.53 6.46
C LEU A 129 2.78 13.34 7.64
N ASP A 130 2.33 13.72 8.83
CA ASP A 130 2.99 13.32 10.07
C ASP A 130 2.39 12.00 10.57
N LEU A 131 3.24 11.17 11.16
CA LEU A 131 2.88 9.89 11.79
C LEU A 131 3.64 9.83 13.11
N ASP A 132 2.91 9.93 14.20
CA ASP A 132 3.46 10.05 15.56
C ASP A 132 3.88 8.67 16.10
N GLU A 133 3.04 7.67 15.91
CA GLU A 133 3.27 6.30 16.35
C GLU A 133 2.58 5.31 15.41
N THR A 134 3.06 4.06 15.42
CA THR A 134 2.40 2.94 14.72
C THR A 134 1.85 1.93 15.72
N GLN A 135 0.96 1.05 15.29
CA GLN A 135 0.50 -0.08 16.13
C GLN A 135 1.64 -0.98 16.63
N HIS A 136 2.82 -0.93 16.01
CA HIS A 136 3.99 -1.70 16.42
C HIS A 136 4.75 -1.05 17.59
N SER A 137 4.71 0.28 17.69
CA SER A 137 5.46 1.04 18.70
C SER A 137 4.59 1.67 19.80
N GLY A 138 3.34 2.02 19.50
CA GLY A 138 2.45 2.80 20.37
C GLY A 138 1.02 2.27 20.51
N GLY A 139 0.72 1.10 19.93
CA GLY A 139 -0.59 0.44 20.04
C GLY A 139 -1.69 1.01 19.13
N ALA A 140 -1.46 2.14 18.47
CA ALA A 140 -2.30 2.67 17.39
C ALA A 140 -1.42 3.34 16.32
N CYS A 141 -1.92 3.46 15.09
CA CYS A 141 -1.33 4.37 14.12
C CYS A 141 -2.01 5.74 14.25
N ARG A 142 -1.24 6.82 14.42
CA ARG A 142 -1.76 8.19 14.52
C ARG A 142 -1.21 9.06 13.41
N PHE A 143 -2.07 9.37 12.45
CA PHE A 143 -1.72 10.16 11.28
C PHE A 143 -2.28 11.57 11.38
N HIS A 144 -1.51 12.53 10.87
CA HIS A 144 -1.92 13.93 10.73
C HIS A 144 -1.64 14.39 9.29
N PHE A 145 -2.69 14.44 8.48
CA PHE A 145 -2.64 14.93 7.11
C PHE A 145 -2.78 16.46 7.12
N ARG A 146 -1.66 17.18 7.10
CA ARG A 146 -1.61 18.64 7.31
C ARG A 146 -1.62 19.39 5.99
N ASP A 147 -2.63 20.21 5.78
CA ASP A 147 -2.72 21.12 4.63
C ASP A 147 -3.74 22.22 4.92
N GLU A 148 -3.43 23.47 4.55
CA GLU A 148 -4.31 24.62 4.76
C GLU A 148 -5.65 24.48 4.02
N GLY A 149 -5.70 23.66 2.96
CA GLY A 149 -6.91 23.36 2.20
C GLY A 149 -7.85 22.34 2.86
N VAL A 150 -7.50 21.77 4.02
CA VAL A 150 -8.40 20.87 4.75
C VAL A 150 -9.48 21.66 5.47
N THR A 151 -10.73 21.27 5.23
CA THR A 151 -11.93 21.82 5.86
C THR A 151 -12.73 20.72 6.58
N PRO A 152 -13.63 21.05 7.53
CA PRO A 152 -14.44 20.05 8.23
C PRO A 152 -15.36 19.21 7.33
N ASP A 153 -15.78 19.75 6.19
CA ASP A 153 -16.62 19.09 5.19
C ASP A 153 -15.81 18.29 4.15
N LEU A 154 -14.51 18.09 4.36
CA LEU A 154 -13.60 17.47 3.38
C LEU A 154 -14.13 16.16 2.80
N PHE A 155 -14.70 15.28 3.63
CA PHE A 155 -15.19 13.98 3.17
C PHE A 155 -16.47 14.10 2.33
N GLU A 156 -17.41 14.96 2.73
CA GLU A 156 -18.61 15.26 1.95
C GLU A 156 -18.26 15.90 0.60
N SER A 157 -17.36 16.90 0.64
CA SER A 157 -16.82 17.54 -0.56
C SER A 157 -16.10 16.54 -1.46
N GLY A 158 -15.35 15.60 -0.89
CA GLY A 158 -14.61 14.57 -1.63
C GLY A 158 -15.52 13.58 -2.35
N ASP A 159 -16.61 13.13 -1.72
CA ASP A 159 -17.57 12.22 -2.35
C ASP A 159 -18.24 12.84 -3.58
N ALA A 160 -18.43 14.15 -3.59
CA ALA A 160 -18.97 14.89 -4.75
C ALA A 160 -18.00 14.96 -5.95
N LEU A 161 -16.70 14.67 -5.78
CA LEU A 161 -15.69 14.74 -6.85
C LEU A 161 -15.65 13.49 -7.73
N LYS A 162 -16.05 12.32 -7.21
CA LYS A 162 -15.85 11.03 -7.87
C LYS A 162 -16.67 10.94 -9.18
N LYS A 163 -15.99 10.82 -10.33
CA LYS A 163 -16.61 10.62 -11.66
C LYS A 163 -16.63 9.16 -12.13
N GLY A 164 -16.46 8.20 -11.21
CA GLY A 164 -16.46 6.77 -11.51
C GLY A 164 -15.81 5.96 -10.39
N GLU A 165 -15.62 4.66 -10.65
CA GLU A 165 -15.01 3.75 -9.68
C GLU A 165 -13.50 4.02 -9.55
N THR A 166 -13.07 4.33 -8.32
CA THR A 166 -11.66 4.51 -7.96
C THR A 166 -11.08 3.26 -7.31
N ILE A 167 -11.95 2.44 -6.71
CA ILE A 167 -11.61 1.27 -5.93
C ILE A 167 -11.15 0.13 -6.83
N LEU A 168 -10.00 -0.43 -6.50
CA LEU A 168 -9.41 -1.57 -7.18
C LEU A 168 -9.48 -2.81 -6.28
N PRO A 169 -9.68 -4.00 -6.86
CA PRO A 169 -9.76 -5.22 -6.07
C PRO A 169 -8.41 -5.53 -5.41
N PHE A 170 -8.43 -6.19 -4.26
CA PHE A 170 -7.19 -6.61 -3.58
C PHE A 170 -6.31 -7.56 -4.39
N THR A 171 -6.87 -8.26 -5.38
CA THR A 171 -6.06 -9.02 -6.34
C THR A 171 -5.10 -8.12 -7.12
N TYR A 172 -5.55 -6.91 -7.50
CA TYR A 172 -4.71 -5.89 -8.14
C TYR A 172 -3.63 -5.40 -7.18
N HIS A 173 -3.99 -5.05 -5.94
CA HIS A 173 -3.02 -4.58 -4.94
C HIS A 173 -1.98 -5.65 -4.57
N CYS A 174 -2.39 -6.91 -4.45
CA CYS A 174 -1.48 -8.02 -4.23
C CYS A 174 -0.52 -8.22 -5.42
N ALA A 175 -1.01 -8.12 -6.66
CA ALA A 175 -0.16 -8.21 -7.84
C ALA A 175 0.81 -7.02 -7.95
N HIS A 176 0.34 -5.82 -7.60
CA HIS A 176 1.14 -4.60 -7.58
C HIS A 176 2.28 -4.71 -6.56
N VAL A 177 2.00 -5.05 -5.31
CA VAL A 177 3.07 -5.19 -4.31
C VAL A 177 4.02 -6.33 -4.66
N TRP A 178 3.52 -7.47 -5.15
CA TRP A 178 4.37 -8.55 -5.65
C TRP A 178 5.35 -8.05 -6.73
N ARG A 179 4.83 -7.31 -7.72
CA ARG A 179 5.63 -6.78 -8.83
C ARG A 179 6.67 -5.77 -8.36
N ALA A 180 6.29 -4.81 -7.53
CA ALA A 180 7.21 -3.79 -7.01
C ALA A 180 8.39 -4.41 -6.24
N TYR A 181 8.15 -5.45 -5.46
CA TYR A 181 9.21 -6.20 -4.80
C TYR A 181 10.07 -6.97 -5.79
N CYS A 182 9.48 -7.68 -6.75
CA CYS A 182 10.24 -8.39 -7.77
C CYS A 182 11.17 -7.45 -8.56
N ASP A 183 10.66 -6.31 -9.01
CA ASP A 183 11.41 -5.34 -9.81
C ASP A 183 12.63 -4.82 -9.02
N ILE A 184 12.43 -4.34 -7.79
CA ILE A 184 13.55 -3.84 -6.96
C ILE A 184 14.55 -4.94 -6.63
N ILE A 185 14.10 -6.15 -6.30
CA ILE A 185 14.99 -7.26 -5.95
C ILE A 185 15.83 -7.68 -7.16
N SER A 186 15.21 -7.77 -8.34
CA SER A 186 15.92 -8.06 -9.59
C SER A 186 16.93 -6.97 -9.95
N ASP A 187 16.58 -5.70 -9.80
CA ASP A 187 17.48 -4.57 -10.09
C ASP A 187 18.68 -4.52 -9.14
N VAL A 188 18.47 -4.83 -7.85
CA VAL A 188 19.53 -4.74 -6.83
C VAL A 188 20.44 -5.97 -6.84
N PHE A 189 19.88 -7.18 -7.01
CA PHE A 189 20.60 -8.44 -6.79
C PHE A 189 20.77 -9.31 -8.05
N GLY A 190 20.23 -8.90 -9.20
CA GLY A 190 20.36 -9.63 -10.47
C GLY A 190 19.86 -11.08 -10.38
N ASP A 191 20.64 -12.03 -10.90
CA ASP A 191 20.30 -13.46 -10.91
C ASP A 191 20.08 -14.06 -9.51
N ALA A 192 20.81 -13.55 -8.51
CA ALA A 192 20.61 -13.97 -7.12
C ALA A 192 19.24 -13.51 -6.60
N GLY A 193 18.82 -12.30 -6.99
CA GLY A 193 17.48 -11.79 -6.74
C GLY A 193 16.38 -12.66 -7.35
N CYS A 194 16.55 -13.12 -8.59
CA CYS A 194 15.63 -14.06 -9.24
C CYS A 194 15.48 -15.39 -8.47
N THR A 195 16.58 -15.87 -7.88
CA THR A 195 16.57 -17.07 -7.02
C THR A 195 15.76 -16.82 -5.75
N LEU A 196 15.99 -15.68 -5.08
CA LEU A 196 15.22 -15.27 -3.90
C LEU A 196 13.72 -15.13 -4.22
N ILE A 197 13.36 -14.46 -5.31
CA ILE A 197 11.97 -14.32 -5.76
C ILE A 197 11.33 -15.69 -5.99
N SER A 198 12.08 -16.64 -6.57
CA SER A 198 11.60 -18.01 -6.77
C SER A 198 11.36 -18.75 -5.45
N HIS A 199 12.20 -18.54 -4.43
CA HIS A 199 11.98 -19.07 -3.09
C HIS A 199 10.72 -18.45 -2.44
N VAL A 200 10.57 -17.13 -2.47
CA VAL A 200 9.38 -16.43 -1.95
C VAL A 200 8.11 -16.93 -2.68
N ARG A 201 8.18 -17.09 -4.01
CA ARG A 201 7.08 -17.67 -4.81
C ARG A 201 6.73 -19.07 -4.31
N GLY A 202 7.73 -19.92 -4.07
CA GLY A 202 7.56 -21.27 -3.55
C GLY A 202 6.89 -21.31 -2.18
N ASP A 203 7.25 -20.41 -1.27
CA ASP A 203 6.67 -20.38 0.08
C ASP A 203 5.23 -19.87 0.09
N LEU A 204 4.92 -18.83 -0.68
CA LEU A 204 3.54 -18.38 -0.87
C LEU A 204 2.71 -19.44 -1.60
N HIS A 205 3.31 -20.22 -2.51
CA HIS A 205 2.64 -21.30 -3.21
C HIS A 205 2.28 -22.44 -2.26
N LYS A 206 3.19 -22.84 -1.37
CA LYS A 206 2.90 -23.82 -0.30
C LYS A 206 1.76 -23.34 0.61
N ALA A 207 1.69 -22.04 0.90
CA ALA A 207 0.68 -21.47 1.79
C ALA A 207 -0.71 -21.32 1.15
N TYR A 208 -0.79 -20.93 -0.13
CA TYR A 208 -2.05 -20.52 -0.76
C TYR A 208 -2.40 -21.27 -2.06
N GLY A 209 -1.50 -22.09 -2.58
CA GLY A 209 -1.69 -22.92 -3.77
C GLY A 209 -1.74 -22.16 -5.11
N ASP A 210 -2.02 -22.89 -6.19
CA ASP A 210 -2.03 -22.37 -7.56
C ASP A 210 -3.03 -21.23 -7.77
N ALA A 211 -4.17 -21.28 -7.07
CA ALA A 211 -5.23 -20.30 -7.22
C ALA A 211 -4.81 -18.88 -6.81
N PHE A 212 -3.81 -18.76 -5.93
CA PHE A 212 -3.21 -17.49 -5.52
C PHE A 212 -2.41 -16.88 -6.66
N PHE A 213 -1.45 -17.61 -7.22
CA PHE A 213 -0.63 -17.08 -8.32
C PHE A 213 -1.43 -16.87 -9.60
N LYS A 214 -2.41 -17.72 -9.90
CA LYS A 214 -3.35 -17.47 -11.00
C LYS A 214 -4.09 -16.14 -10.83
N ALA A 215 -4.41 -15.73 -9.60
CA ALA A 215 -5.02 -14.42 -9.34
C ALA A 215 -4.04 -13.27 -9.57
N LEU A 216 -2.77 -13.41 -9.16
CA LEU A 216 -1.73 -12.39 -9.41
C LEU A 216 -1.40 -12.26 -10.90
N ASP A 217 -1.29 -13.39 -11.59
CA ASP A 217 -0.92 -13.49 -13.01
C ASP A 217 -1.99 -12.86 -13.93
N THR A 218 -3.20 -12.57 -13.41
CA THR A 218 -4.21 -11.78 -14.14
C THR A 218 -3.73 -10.35 -14.44
N PHE A 219 -2.70 -9.87 -13.72
CA PHE A 219 -2.13 -8.53 -13.85
C PHE A 219 -0.64 -8.56 -14.29
N SER A 220 -0.14 -9.65 -14.87
CA SER A 220 1.29 -9.79 -15.22
C SER A 220 1.80 -8.71 -16.18
N GLU A 221 0.92 -8.29 -17.12
CA GLU A 221 1.21 -7.29 -18.15
C GLU A 221 0.85 -5.84 -17.73
N MET A 222 0.39 -5.65 -16.50
CA MET A 222 -0.05 -4.34 -16.01
C MET A 222 1.16 -3.42 -15.77
N ASP A 223 1.15 -2.22 -16.37
CA ASP A 223 2.03 -1.13 -15.96
C ASP A 223 1.40 -0.37 -14.78
N PHE A 224 1.84 -0.70 -13.57
CA PHE A 224 1.36 -0.07 -12.34
C PHE A 224 1.68 1.43 -12.23
N ASN A 225 2.44 2.04 -13.15
CA ASN A 225 2.62 3.50 -13.21
C ASN A 225 1.49 4.22 -13.96
N ARG A 226 0.60 3.46 -14.63
CA ARG A 226 -0.50 3.98 -15.45
C ARG A 226 -1.85 3.69 -14.79
N LEU A 227 -2.87 4.42 -15.22
CA LEU A 227 -4.25 4.06 -14.86
C LEU A 227 -4.59 2.71 -15.49
N PRO A 228 -5.15 1.76 -14.72
CA PRO A 228 -5.57 0.48 -15.29
C PRO A 228 -6.70 0.71 -16.29
N VAL A 229 -6.58 0.08 -17.45
CA VAL A 229 -7.68 0.00 -18.42
C VAL A 229 -8.31 -1.37 -18.22
N PHE A 230 -9.40 -1.42 -17.46
CA PHE A 230 -10.22 -2.63 -17.41
C PHE A 230 -11.03 -2.67 -18.70
N THR A 231 -10.68 -3.56 -19.61
CA THR A 231 -11.54 -3.87 -20.74
C THR A 231 -12.82 -4.48 -20.17
N THR A 232 -13.91 -3.72 -20.22
CA THR A 232 -15.24 -4.28 -20.04
C THR A 232 -15.55 -5.09 -21.30
N ASP A 233 -15.28 -6.39 -21.25
CA ASP A 233 -15.90 -7.35 -22.16
C ASP A 233 -17.40 -7.47 -21.85
#